data_AF-A0AA39WD22-F1
#
_entry.id   AF-A0AA39WD22-F1
#
_cell.length_a   1.000
_cell.length_b   1.000
_cell.length_c   1.000
_cell.angle_alpha   90.00
_cell.angle_beta   90.00
_cell.angle_gamma   90.00
#
_symmetry.space_group_name_H-M   'P 1'
#
loop_
_entity.id
_entity.type
_entity.pdbx_description
1 polymer ?
#
loop_
_entity_poly.entity_id
_entity_poly.type
_entity_poly.pdbx_seq_one_letter_code
_entity_poly.pdbx_strand_id
1 'polypeptide(L)'
;MDNFNLTTTILLPALLVAGVTMFIVFNANDGIFDKIIDDISIKTTPSTDNIPLTREWTGNTVFDQLFAVFLILARQLLGGRHPAGTLHTLHFFGQMGACWTLMQLEAKREDNNRRIFECTTLIILLYPNVSFAITIPLWCILHLRTLPRTNSATLTVNLCLPATEARILPWAMTLGYVLPILAMALSLSRALAQQFWPLFPLFPFWVYLASNSVLRPLFGAGTSMTARPLLSLPPAASYHATTTPHLFALLLATITHTATLSLSLSALLFPALFHPEMAVSLHPAAVFLPKLSLAGATEVELAEGATRFLQIRE
;
A
#
# COMPACT_ATOMS: atom_id res chain seq x y z
N MET A 1 35.99 -0.20 -8.30
CA MET A 1 35.82 0.38 -6.95
C MET A 1 34.35 0.72 -6.78
N ASP A 2 33.66 -0.04 -5.96
CA ASP A 2 32.24 0.15 -5.68
C ASP A 2 32.13 1.22 -4.59
N ASN A 3 31.62 2.40 -4.95
CA ASN A 3 31.27 3.43 -3.99
C ASN A 3 30.03 2.96 -3.22
N PHE A 4 30.25 2.10 -2.22
CA PHE A 4 29.26 1.76 -1.22
C PHE A 4 29.01 2.98 -0.35
N ASN A 5 28.00 3.74 -0.74
CA ASN A 5 27.56 4.94 -0.05
C ASN A 5 26.94 4.58 1.31
N LEU A 6 27.11 5.44 2.33
CA LEU A 6 26.59 5.27 3.71
C LEU A 6 25.13 4.77 3.73
N THR A 7 24.32 5.27 2.80
CA THR A 7 22.93 4.90 2.60
C THR A 7 22.73 3.40 2.32
N THR A 8 23.53 2.82 1.43
CA THR A 8 23.36 1.44 0.95
C THR A 8 24.00 0.40 1.87
N THR A 9 25.06 0.76 2.59
CA THR A 9 25.77 -0.15 3.51
C THR A 9 25.28 -0.11 4.94
N ILE A 10 24.80 1.04 5.41
CA ILE A 10 24.50 1.22 6.84
C ILE A 10 23.02 1.54 7.03
N LEU A 11 22.49 2.58 6.37
CA LEU A 11 21.13 3.05 6.62
C LEU A 11 20.05 2.04 6.19
N LEU A 12 20.08 1.57 4.95
CA LEU A 12 19.05 0.65 4.45
C LEU A 12 19.06 -0.71 5.18
N PRO A 13 20.23 -1.33 5.48
CA PRO A 13 20.25 -2.53 6.32
C PRO A 13 19.78 -2.29 7.74
N ALA A 14 20.11 -1.14 8.36
CA ALA A 14 19.61 -0.81 9.70
C ALA A 14 18.08 -0.65 9.71
N LEU A 15 17.51 0.01 8.70
CA LEU A 15 16.06 0.12 8.54
C LEU A 15 15.41 -1.25 8.31
N LEU A 16 16.03 -2.13 7.53
CA LEU A 16 15.56 -3.49 7.31
C LEU A 16 15.53 -4.28 8.63
N VAL A 17 16.60 -4.22 9.43
CA VAL A 17 16.67 -4.90 10.74
C VAL A 17 15.63 -4.32 11.72
N ALA A 18 15.48 -3.00 11.75
CA ALA A 18 14.45 -2.35 12.56
C ALA A 18 13.05 -2.81 12.13
N GLY A 19 12.76 -2.81 10.83
CA GLY A 19 11.48 -3.28 10.28
C GLY A 19 11.20 -4.75 10.58
N VAL A 20 12.21 -5.63 10.46
CA VAL A 20 12.09 -7.05 10.84
C VAL A 20 11.80 -7.21 12.33
N THR A 21 12.52 -6.47 13.17
CA THR A 21 12.32 -6.52 14.62
C THR A 21 10.92 -6.03 14.99
N MET A 22 10.52 -4.88 14.47
CA MET A 22 9.20 -4.31 14.72
C MET A 22 8.08 -5.23 14.22
N PHE A 23 8.19 -5.73 12.98
CA PHE A 23 7.15 -6.57 12.38
C PHE A 23 7.06 -7.96 13.01
N ILE A 24 8.18 -8.64 13.28
CA ILE A 24 8.12 -10.02 13.80
C ILE A 24 7.88 -10.00 15.31
N VAL A 25 8.65 -9.22 16.07
CA VAL A 25 8.63 -9.28 17.54
C VAL A 25 7.35 -8.66 18.10
N PHE A 26 6.95 -7.47 17.64
CA PHE A 26 5.78 -6.81 18.21
C PHE A 26 4.46 -7.46 17.77
N ASN A 27 4.35 -7.93 16.53
CA ASN A 27 3.16 -8.67 16.12
C ASN A 27 3.04 -10.03 16.81
N ALA A 28 4.16 -10.72 17.06
CA ALA A 28 4.14 -11.93 17.86
C ALA A 28 3.70 -11.64 19.31
N ASN A 29 4.18 -10.54 19.90
CA ASN A 29 3.77 -10.13 21.24
C ASN A 29 2.30 -9.69 21.33
N ASP A 30 1.73 -9.14 20.25
CA ASP A 30 0.32 -8.74 20.19
C ASP A 30 -0.64 -9.95 20.16
N GLY A 31 -0.19 -11.11 19.69
CA GLY A 31 -0.99 -12.34 19.59
C GLY A 31 -2.22 -12.21 18.69
N ILE A 32 -2.31 -11.17 17.85
CA ILE A 32 -3.50 -10.89 17.05
C ILE A 32 -3.82 -11.99 16.04
N PHE A 33 -2.79 -12.59 15.44
CA PHE A 33 -2.96 -13.68 14.48
C PHE A 33 -3.51 -14.92 15.17
N ASP A 34 -2.96 -15.28 16.33
CA ASP A 34 -3.43 -16.40 17.14
C ASP A 34 -4.90 -16.18 17.56
N LYS A 35 -5.25 -14.95 17.98
CA LYS A 35 -6.65 -14.60 18.28
C LYS A 35 -7.57 -14.76 17.07
N ILE A 36 -7.14 -14.37 15.87
CA ILE A 36 -7.99 -14.49 14.67
C ILE A 36 -8.13 -15.95 14.23
N ILE A 37 -7.05 -16.72 14.30
CA ILE A 37 -6.98 -18.09 13.80
C ILE A 37 -7.64 -19.06 14.79
N ASP A 38 -7.30 -18.96 16.08
CA ASP A 38 -7.70 -19.90 17.12
C ASP A 38 -9.06 -19.56 17.75
N ASP A 39 -9.55 -18.32 17.63
CA ASP A 39 -10.85 -17.95 18.18
C ASP A 39 -12.00 -18.41 17.25
N ILE A 40 -12.49 -19.62 17.54
CA ILE A 40 -13.67 -20.24 16.92
C ILE A 40 -14.96 -19.46 17.28
N SER A 41 -14.93 -18.57 18.28
CA SER A 41 -16.09 -17.74 18.67
C SER A 41 -16.37 -16.61 17.68
N ILE A 42 -15.38 -16.20 16.86
CA ILE A 42 -15.56 -15.28 15.74
C ILE A 42 -16.26 -16.01 14.58
N LYS A 43 -17.56 -16.30 14.78
CA LYS A 43 -18.45 -16.90 13.78
C LYS A 43 -19.10 -15.86 12.88
N THR A 44 -19.06 -14.60 13.29
CA THR A 44 -19.66 -13.47 12.59
C THR A 44 -18.60 -12.46 12.23
N THR A 45 -18.80 -11.72 11.14
CA THR A 45 -17.90 -10.62 10.81
C THR A 45 -17.92 -9.61 11.96
N PRO A 46 -16.79 -9.33 12.60
CA PRO A 46 -16.78 -8.33 13.65
C PRO A 46 -17.14 -6.98 13.01
N SER A 47 -17.91 -6.17 13.73
CA SER A 47 -18.41 -4.87 13.27
C SER A 47 -19.65 -4.85 12.34
N THR A 48 -20.37 -5.95 12.03
CA THR A 48 -21.69 -5.83 11.34
C THR A 48 -22.64 -7.01 11.62
N ASP A 49 -23.92 -6.70 11.88
CA ASP A 49 -25.10 -7.57 12.06
C ASP A 49 -24.91 -9.04 11.69
N ASN A 50 -24.62 -9.93 12.66
CA ASN A 50 -24.77 -11.39 12.62
C ASN A 50 -24.50 -12.16 11.29
N ILE A 51 -23.72 -11.61 10.35
CA ILE A 51 -23.43 -12.26 9.08
C ILE A 51 -22.35 -13.31 9.35
N PRO A 52 -22.57 -14.57 8.96
CA PRO A 52 -21.57 -15.61 9.14
C PRO A 52 -20.29 -15.23 8.40
N LEU A 53 -19.16 -15.35 9.10
CA LEU A 53 -17.84 -15.16 8.52
C LEU A 53 -17.54 -16.33 7.58
N THR A 54 -17.33 -16.05 6.30
CA THR A 54 -16.76 -17.05 5.38
C THR A 54 -15.37 -17.41 5.87
N ARG A 55 -15.08 -18.71 6.02
CA ARG A 55 -13.75 -19.23 6.37
C ARG A 55 -13.24 -20.25 5.35
N GLU A 56 -13.99 -20.52 4.30
CA GLU A 56 -13.62 -21.45 3.23
C GLU A 56 -13.81 -20.74 1.89
N TRP A 57 -12.71 -20.51 1.17
CA TRP A 57 -12.72 -19.92 -0.17
C TRP A 57 -12.09 -20.85 -1.19
N THR A 58 -10.97 -21.46 -0.81
CA THR A 58 -10.15 -22.30 -1.69
C THR A 58 -10.18 -23.77 -1.30
N GLY A 59 -10.57 -24.08 -0.06
CA GLY A 59 -10.48 -25.43 0.52
C GLY A 59 -9.07 -25.78 1.02
N ASN A 60 -8.10 -24.85 0.90
CA ASN A 60 -6.78 -24.98 1.50
C ASN A 60 -6.75 -24.18 2.81
N THR A 61 -6.50 -24.87 3.92
CA THR A 61 -6.54 -24.31 5.27
C THR A 61 -5.62 -23.11 5.46
N VAL A 62 -4.42 -23.11 4.86
CA VAL A 62 -3.44 -22.03 5.02
C VAL A 62 -3.91 -20.76 4.30
N PHE A 63 -4.36 -20.90 3.05
CA PHE A 63 -4.84 -19.74 2.29
C PHE A 63 -6.13 -19.19 2.85
N ASP A 64 -7.04 -20.06 3.28
CA ASP A 64 -8.31 -19.66 3.85
C ASP A 64 -8.13 -18.97 5.21
N GLN A 65 -7.18 -19.41 6.05
CA GLN A 65 -6.79 -18.69 7.27
C GLN A 65 -6.25 -17.29 6.95
N LEU A 66 -5.34 -17.17 5.98
CA LEU A 66 -4.77 -15.89 5.56
C LEU A 66 -5.86 -14.93 5.05
N PHE A 67 -6.80 -15.45 4.26
CA PHE A 67 -7.96 -14.71 3.77
C PHE A 67 -8.91 -14.25 4.88
N ALA A 68 -9.16 -15.09 5.87
CA ALA A 68 -9.94 -14.73 7.05
C ALA A 68 -9.26 -13.61 7.86
N VAL A 69 -7.94 -13.69 8.06
CA VAL A 69 -7.14 -12.66 8.73
C VAL A 69 -7.28 -11.33 8.01
N PHE A 70 -7.06 -11.29 6.69
CA PHE A 70 -7.22 -10.06 5.93
C PHE A 70 -8.63 -9.50 6.08
N LEU A 71 -9.67 -10.32 5.90
CA LEU A 71 -11.07 -9.89 5.98
C LEU A 71 -11.42 -9.30 7.35
N ILE A 72 -10.98 -9.93 8.43
CA ILE A 72 -11.24 -9.44 9.78
C ILE A 72 -10.52 -8.12 10.02
N LEU A 73 -9.23 -8.02 9.65
CA LEU A 73 -8.47 -6.77 9.76
C LEU A 73 -9.12 -5.65 8.94
N ALA A 74 -9.58 -5.93 7.72
CA ALA A 74 -10.35 -4.98 6.90
C ALA A 74 -11.50 -4.36 7.65
N ARG A 75 -12.30 -5.21 8.31
CA ARG A 75 -13.56 -4.82 8.90
C ARG A 75 -13.33 -3.93 10.11
N GLN A 76 -12.29 -4.21 10.88
CA GLN A 76 -11.87 -3.34 11.99
C GLN A 76 -11.36 -1.98 11.49
N LEU A 77 -10.58 -2.01 10.41
CA LEU A 77 -9.82 -0.85 9.93
C LEU A 77 -10.59 0.04 8.94
N LEU A 78 -11.57 -0.48 8.21
CA LEU A 78 -12.36 0.30 7.24
C LEU A 78 -13.81 0.51 7.69
N GLY A 79 -14.25 -0.13 8.78
CA GLY A 79 -15.64 -0.09 9.24
C GLY A 79 -16.06 1.23 9.91
N GLY A 80 -15.14 2.17 10.16
CA GLY A 80 -15.44 3.47 10.76
C GLY A 80 -15.79 3.44 12.26
N ARG A 81 -16.05 2.26 12.84
CA ARG A 81 -16.36 2.09 14.28
C ARG A 81 -15.17 2.35 15.19
N HIS A 82 -13.96 2.20 14.67
CA HIS A 82 -12.71 2.48 15.36
C HIS A 82 -12.04 3.68 14.65
N PRO A 83 -12.27 4.91 15.14
CA PRO A 83 -11.89 6.13 14.43
C PRO A 83 -10.37 6.21 14.21
N ALA A 84 -9.58 5.85 15.22
CA ALA A 84 -8.12 5.85 15.14
C ALA A 84 -7.61 4.94 14.01
N GLY A 85 -8.03 3.67 14.05
CA GLY A 85 -7.65 2.67 13.05
C GLY A 85 -8.12 3.05 11.66
N THR A 86 -9.33 3.57 11.52
CA THR A 86 -9.87 4.00 10.22
C THR A 86 -9.11 5.18 9.64
N LEU A 87 -8.80 6.17 10.47
CA LEU A 87 -8.06 7.35 10.04
C LEU A 87 -6.62 7.00 9.66
N HIS A 88 -5.96 6.15 10.45
CA HIS A 88 -4.62 5.66 10.15
C HIS A 88 -4.62 4.81 8.87
N THR A 89 -5.66 4.00 8.65
CA THR A 89 -5.81 3.19 7.43
C THR A 89 -5.93 4.04 6.18
N LEU A 90 -6.68 5.14 6.25
CA LEU A 90 -6.78 6.09 5.14
C LEU A 90 -5.43 6.74 4.84
N HIS A 91 -4.67 7.12 5.87
CA HIS A 91 -3.32 7.66 5.73
C HIS A 91 -2.41 6.65 5.03
N PHE A 92 -2.37 5.43 5.57
CA PHE A 92 -1.60 4.31 5.09
C PHE A 92 -1.83 4.05 3.60
N PHE A 93 -3.08 3.82 3.19
CA PHE A 93 -3.40 3.54 1.79
C PHE A 93 -2.99 4.66 0.83
N GLY A 94 -3.04 5.92 1.24
CA GLY A 94 -2.60 7.01 0.36
C GLY A 94 -1.08 7.07 0.20
N GLN A 95 -0.32 6.98 1.31
CA GLN A 95 1.15 6.97 1.24
C GLN A 95 1.65 5.78 0.43
N MET A 96 1.09 4.62 0.75
CA MET A 96 1.44 3.36 0.15
C MET A 96 1.11 3.33 -1.36
N GLY A 97 -0.07 3.85 -1.76
CA GLY A 97 -0.44 3.97 -3.17
C GLY A 97 0.46 4.93 -3.95
N ALA A 98 0.91 6.01 -3.32
CA ALA A 98 1.87 6.94 -3.91
C ALA A 98 3.24 6.29 -4.13
N CYS A 99 3.78 5.62 -3.10
CA CYS A 99 5.04 4.88 -3.19
C CYS A 99 4.99 3.84 -4.32
N TRP A 100 3.91 3.05 -4.42
CA TRP A 100 3.79 2.08 -5.51
C TRP A 100 3.70 2.70 -6.88
N THR A 101 3.00 3.83 -7.03
CA THR A 101 2.97 4.53 -8.31
C THR A 101 4.38 4.89 -8.75
N LEU A 102 5.22 5.38 -7.84
CA LEU A 102 6.61 5.74 -8.14
C LEU A 102 7.49 4.50 -8.43
N MET A 103 7.32 3.41 -7.69
CA MET A 103 8.04 2.16 -7.96
C MET A 103 7.68 1.59 -9.33
N GLN A 104 6.40 1.60 -9.70
CA GLN A 104 5.92 1.14 -11.01
C GLN A 104 6.42 2.05 -12.13
N LEU A 105 6.51 3.36 -11.86
CA LEU A 105 7.07 4.33 -12.79
C LEU A 105 8.55 4.02 -13.08
N GLU A 106 9.33 3.78 -12.02
CA GLU A 106 10.75 3.43 -12.11
C GLU A 106 10.96 2.11 -12.86
N ALA A 107 10.15 1.10 -12.55
CA ALA A 107 10.21 -0.23 -13.17
C ALA A 107 9.95 -0.18 -14.69
N LYS A 108 9.20 0.81 -15.17
CA LYS A 108 8.80 0.95 -16.59
C LYS A 108 9.74 1.82 -17.42
N ARG A 109 10.77 2.43 -16.82
CA ARG A 109 11.77 3.22 -17.57
C ARG A 109 12.53 2.34 -18.58
N GLU A 110 12.91 2.92 -19.72
CA GLU A 110 13.46 2.17 -20.87
C GLU A 110 14.72 1.36 -20.52
N ASP A 111 15.62 1.90 -19.70
CA ASP A 111 16.85 1.23 -19.25
C ASP A 111 16.59 0.12 -18.21
N ASN A 112 15.36 0.07 -17.69
CA ASN A 112 15.00 -0.71 -16.50
C ASN A 112 13.94 -1.82 -16.76
N ASN A 113 13.33 -1.78 -17.95
CA ASN A 113 12.10 -2.47 -18.32
C ASN A 113 12.12 -4.01 -18.25
N ARG A 114 13.27 -4.64 -17.97
CA ARG A 114 13.38 -6.12 -17.85
C ARG A 114 13.94 -6.61 -16.51
N ARG A 115 14.90 -5.92 -15.88
CA ARG A 115 15.56 -6.42 -14.67
C ARG A 115 14.85 -6.02 -13.37
N ILE A 116 14.35 -4.79 -13.30
CA ILE A 116 13.73 -4.27 -12.08
C ILE A 116 12.21 -4.40 -12.14
N PHE A 117 11.61 -4.55 -13.32
CA PHE A 117 10.19 -4.86 -13.44
C PHE A 117 9.83 -6.19 -12.77
N GLU A 118 10.65 -7.23 -12.98
CA GLU A 118 10.47 -8.55 -12.34
C GLU A 118 10.68 -8.46 -10.82
N CYS A 119 11.74 -7.76 -10.38
CA CYS A 119 12.05 -7.58 -8.97
C CYS A 119 10.98 -6.75 -8.22
N THR A 120 10.53 -5.65 -8.83
CA THR A 120 9.45 -4.79 -8.33
C THR A 120 8.16 -5.59 -8.21
N THR A 121 7.76 -6.33 -9.25
CA THR A 121 6.52 -7.12 -9.21
C THR A 121 6.58 -8.22 -8.13
N LEU A 122 7.71 -8.92 -8.00
CA LEU A 122 7.87 -9.97 -6.97
C LEU A 122 7.83 -9.39 -5.55
N ILE A 123 8.54 -8.29 -5.30
CA ILE A 123 8.54 -7.64 -3.97
C ILE A 123 7.15 -7.13 -3.62
N ILE A 124 6.43 -6.61 -4.61
CA ILE A 124 5.06 -6.15 -4.42
C ILE A 124 4.10 -7.32 -4.13
N LEU A 125 4.31 -8.50 -4.71
CA LEU A 125 3.54 -9.72 -4.36
C LEU A 125 3.89 -10.28 -2.98
N LEU A 126 5.12 -10.06 -2.50
CA LEU A 126 5.54 -10.44 -1.15
C LEU A 126 4.97 -9.51 -0.07
N TYR A 127 4.76 -8.24 -0.40
CA TYR A 127 4.33 -7.20 0.55
C TYR A 127 3.07 -7.50 1.37
N PRO A 128 1.98 -8.08 0.84
CA PRO A 128 0.82 -8.36 1.70
C PRO A 128 1.17 -9.28 2.87
N ASN A 129 2.22 -10.10 2.72
CA ASN A 129 2.71 -11.03 3.72
C ASN A 129 3.84 -10.46 4.59
N VAL A 130 4.46 -9.34 4.19
CA VAL A 130 5.67 -8.77 4.81
C VAL A 130 5.53 -7.25 4.98
N SER A 131 5.92 -6.69 6.14
CA SER A 131 5.80 -5.24 6.40
C SER A 131 6.44 -4.35 5.31
N PHE A 132 5.86 -3.15 5.10
CA PHE A 132 6.40 -2.11 4.21
C PHE A 132 7.80 -1.68 4.65
N ALA A 133 7.99 -1.57 5.97
CA ALA A 133 9.27 -1.28 6.61
C ALA A 133 10.39 -2.28 6.26
N ILE A 134 10.03 -3.48 5.76
CA ILE A 134 10.98 -4.49 5.28
C ILE A 134 11.10 -4.43 3.76
N THR A 135 9.96 -4.41 3.06
CA THR A 135 9.94 -4.53 1.59
C THR A 135 10.55 -3.33 0.88
N ILE A 136 10.37 -2.11 1.40
CA ILE A 136 10.92 -0.90 0.76
C ILE A 136 12.43 -0.81 0.89
N PRO A 137 13.04 -0.95 2.09
CA PRO A 137 14.50 -0.95 2.18
C PRO A 137 15.13 -2.07 1.35
N LEU A 138 14.51 -3.25 1.32
CA LEU A 138 14.95 -4.36 0.48
C LEU A 138 14.89 -4.00 -1.01
N TRP A 139 13.77 -3.43 -1.48
CA TRP A 139 13.63 -2.95 -2.85
C TRP A 139 14.67 -1.89 -3.18
N CYS A 140 14.89 -0.91 -2.30
CA CYS A 140 15.90 0.13 -2.48
C CYS A 140 17.32 -0.46 -2.59
N ILE A 141 17.68 -1.44 -1.74
CA ILE A 141 18.99 -2.12 -1.81
C ILE A 141 19.15 -2.82 -3.16
N LEU A 142 18.13 -3.58 -3.59
CA LEU A 142 18.17 -4.31 -4.85
C LEU A 142 18.20 -3.36 -6.05
N HIS A 143 17.39 -2.30 -6.01
CA HIS A 143 17.32 -1.27 -7.03
C HIS A 143 18.67 -0.55 -7.18
N LEU A 144 19.26 -0.06 -6.08
CA LEU A 144 20.56 0.63 -6.10
C LEU A 144 21.70 -0.26 -6.58
N ARG A 145 21.64 -1.57 -6.32
CA ARG A 145 22.65 -2.54 -6.79
C ARG A 145 22.50 -2.92 -8.27
N THR A 146 21.28 -2.83 -8.81
CA THR A 146 20.97 -3.24 -10.18
C THR A 146 20.95 -2.08 -11.17
N LEU A 147 20.87 -0.84 -10.66
CA LEU A 147 20.98 0.40 -11.43
C LEU A 147 22.27 0.43 -12.27
N PRO A 148 22.17 0.61 -13.60
CA PRO A 148 23.34 0.84 -14.44
C PRO A 148 24.09 2.08 -13.98
N ARG A 149 25.42 2.05 -13.97
CA ARG A 149 26.23 3.26 -13.75
C ARG A 149 25.99 4.21 -14.93
N THR A 150 25.13 5.20 -14.74
CA THR A 150 24.82 6.18 -15.76
C THR A 150 25.94 7.22 -15.83
N ASN A 151 26.51 7.40 -17.02
CA ASN A 151 27.28 8.60 -17.33
C ASN A 151 26.29 9.73 -17.66
N SER A 152 26.65 10.98 -17.39
CA SER A 152 25.80 12.16 -17.61
C SER A 152 25.22 12.24 -19.04
N ALA A 153 25.93 11.68 -20.03
CA ALA A 153 25.51 11.63 -21.43
C ALA A 153 24.33 10.67 -21.72
N THR A 154 24.10 9.64 -20.91
CA THR A 154 23.01 8.66 -21.11
C THR A 154 21.84 8.84 -20.14
N LEU A 155 21.97 9.73 -19.16
CA LEU A 155 20.99 9.93 -18.09
C LEU A 155 19.58 10.27 -18.63
N THR A 156 19.49 11.10 -19.66
CA THR A 156 18.21 11.52 -20.25
C THR A 156 17.50 10.40 -20.99
N VAL A 157 18.24 9.50 -21.65
CA VAL A 157 17.70 8.31 -22.30
C VAL A 157 17.26 7.30 -21.24
N ASN A 158 18.03 7.14 -20.18
CA ASN A 158 17.77 6.12 -19.16
C ASN A 158 16.58 6.48 -18.26
N LEU A 159 16.24 7.77 -18.16
CA LEU A 159 15.05 8.27 -17.47
C LEU A 159 13.80 8.31 -18.37
N CYS A 160 13.93 7.96 -19.66
CA CYS A 160 12.83 7.95 -20.61
C CYS A 160 11.78 6.89 -20.25
N LEU A 161 10.51 7.28 -20.36
CA LEU A 161 9.36 6.42 -20.14
C LEU A 161 8.42 6.53 -21.35
N PRO A 162 7.94 5.43 -21.95
CA PRO A 162 7.01 5.53 -23.06
C PRO A 162 5.76 6.33 -22.66
N ALA A 163 5.38 7.33 -23.46
CA ALA A 163 4.28 8.25 -23.14
C ALA A 163 2.96 7.52 -22.83
N THR A 164 2.71 6.40 -23.52
CA THR A 164 1.54 5.53 -23.31
C THR A 164 1.55 4.91 -21.91
N GLU A 165 2.69 4.40 -21.44
CA GLU A 165 2.82 3.85 -20.07
C GLU A 165 2.59 4.93 -19.02
N ALA A 166 3.18 6.11 -19.24
CA ALA A 166 3.05 7.25 -18.34
C ALA A 166 1.59 7.71 -18.20
N ARG A 167 0.82 7.68 -19.31
CA ARG A 167 -0.59 8.04 -19.33
C ARG A 167 -1.49 6.96 -18.71
N ILE A 168 -1.18 5.69 -18.93
CA ILE A 168 -2.00 4.56 -18.44
C ILE A 168 -1.84 4.38 -16.91
N LEU A 169 -0.65 4.62 -16.37
CA LEU A 169 -0.32 4.27 -14.99
C LEU A 169 -1.28 4.87 -13.93
N PRO A 170 -1.60 6.17 -13.93
CA PRO A 170 -2.57 6.75 -12.97
C PRO A 170 -3.96 6.10 -13.05
N TRP A 171 -4.42 5.80 -14.26
CA TRP A 171 -5.71 5.14 -14.47
C TRP A 171 -5.68 3.68 -14.00
N ALA A 172 -4.58 2.97 -14.26
CA ALA A 172 -4.39 1.60 -13.80
C ALA A 172 -4.37 1.53 -12.26
N MET A 173 -3.68 2.47 -11.60
CA MET A 173 -3.70 2.61 -10.15
C MET A 173 -5.09 2.97 -9.62
N THR A 174 -5.82 3.85 -10.32
CA THR A 174 -7.17 4.22 -9.91
C THR A 174 -8.12 3.01 -9.97
N LEU A 175 -8.09 2.23 -11.04
CA LEU A 175 -8.96 1.07 -11.24
C LEU A 175 -8.55 -0.14 -10.38
N GLY A 176 -7.26 -0.43 -10.29
CA GLY A 176 -6.74 -1.63 -9.63
C GLY A 176 -6.45 -1.47 -8.13
N TYR A 177 -6.39 -0.23 -7.62
CA TYR A 177 -6.06 0.06 -6.22
C TYR A 177 -7.07 0.98 -5.54
N VAL A 178 -7.28 2.21 -6.06
CA VAL A 178 -8.12 3.21 -5.38
C VAL A 178 -9.60 2.80 -5.36
N LEU A 179 -10.14 2.39 -6.51
CA LEU A 179 -11.54 2.03 -6.66
C LEU A 179 -11.93 0.81 -5.78
N PRO A 180 -11.15 -0.29 -5.74
CA PRO A 180 -11.27 -1.35 -4.74
C PRO A 180 -11.44 -0.84 -3.31
N ILE A 181 -10.53 0.03 -2.85
CA ILE A 181 -10.55 0.55 -1.48
C ILE A 181 -11.82 1.38 -1.23
N LEU A 182 -12.20 2.26 -2.17
CA LEU A 182 -13.39 3.11 -2.04
C LEU A 182 -14.68 2.30 -2.04
N ALA A 183 -14.83 1.34 -2.96
CA ALA A 183 -16.00 0.48 -3.03
C ALA A 183 -16.26 -0.25 -1.69
N MET A 184 -15.17 -0.53 -0.98
CA MET A 184 -15.17 -1.25 0.28
C MET A 184 -15.37 -0.38 1.50
N ALA A 185 -14.69 0.76 1.57
CA ALA A 185 -14.91 1.75 2.63
C ALA A 185 -16.38 2.20 2.65
N LEU A 186 -16.98 2.36 1.47
CA LEU A 186 -18.39 2.72 1.31
C LEU A 186 -19.36 1.54 1.50
N SER A 187 -18.85 0.33 1.75
CA SER A 187 -19.66 -0.88 1.97
C SER A 187 -20.74 -1.09 0.90
N LEU A 188 -20.43 -0.83 -0.39
CA LEU A 188 -21.40 -0.87 -1.51
C LEU A 188 -22.19 -2.19 -1.56
N SER A 189 -21.58 -3.30 -1.13
CA SER A 189 -22.29 -4.56 -0.86
C SER A 189 -21.56 -5.39 0.18
N ARG A 190 -22.32 -5.87 1.18
CA ARG A 190 -21.78 -6.69 2.28
C ARG A 190 -21.25 -8.04 1.80
N ALA A 191 -21.93 -8.66 0.82
CA ALA A 191 -21.52 -9.93 0.22
C ALA A 191 -20.28 -9.77 -0.68
N LEU A 192 -20.23 -8.71 -1.48
CA LEU A 192 -19.06 -8.38 -2.30
C LEU A 192 -17.83 -8.13 -1.42
N ALA A 193 -17.99 -7.45 -0.28
CA ALA A 193 -16.88 -7.21 0.65
C ALA A 193 -16.28 -8.51 1.23
N GLN A 194 -17.08 -9.55 1.51
CA GLN A 194 -16.58 -10.85 2.00
C GLN A 194 -15.82 -11.64 0.92
N GLN A 195 -16.19 -11.48 -0.34
CA GLN A 195 -15.52 -12.16 -1.46
C GLN A 195 -14.29 -11.40 -1.95
N PHE A 196 -14.34 -10.07 -1.92
CA PHE A 196 -13.34 -9.24 -2.58
C PHE A 196 -12.18 -8.83 -1.67
N TRP A 197 -12.41 -8.59 -0.36
CA TRP A 197 -11.31 -8.19 0.52
C TRP A 197 -10.17 -9.19 0.62
N PRO A 198 -10.45 -10.50 0.78
CA PRO A 198 -9.37 -11.47 0.88
C PRO A 198 -8.44 -11.46 -0.34
N LEU A 199 -8.96 -10.98 -1.47
CA LEU A 199 -8.24 -10.85 -2.74
C LEU A 199 -7.61 -9.48 -2.94
N PHE A 200 -7.81 -8.52 -2.04
CA PHE A 200 -7.18 -7.20 -2.10
C PHE A 200 -5.64 -7.25 -2.09
N PRO A 201 -4.97 -8.15 -1.35
CA PRO A 201 -3.54 -8.44 -1.52
C PRO A 201 -3.08 -8.62 -2.97
N LEU A 202 -3.98 -9.06 -3.87
CA LEU A 202 -3.72 -9.23 -5.29
C LEU A 202 -3.91 -7.93 -6.12
N PHE A 203 -4.06 -6.76 -5.48
CA PHE A 203 -4.09 -5.46 -6.16
C PHE A 203 -2.99 -5.22 -7.21
N PRO A 204 -1.75 -5.72 -7.06
CA PRO A 204 -0.73 -5.54 -8.10
C PRO A 204 -1.14 -6.22 -9.40
N PHE A 205 -1.77 -7.39 -9.28
CA PHE A 205 -2.35 -8.12 -10.40
C PHE A 205 -3.55 -7.37 -10.98
N TRP A 206 -4.42 -6.78 -10.15
CA TRP A 206 -5.54 -5.95 -10.62
C TRP A 206 -5.06 -4.70 -11.39
N VAL A 207 -4.01 -4.03 -10.91
CA VAL A 207 -3.37 -2.90 -11.60
C VAL A 207 -2.76 -3.36 -12.93
N TYR A 208 -2.09 -4.51 -12.95
CA TYR A 208 -1.57 -5.11 -14.19
C TYR A 208 -2.70 -5.41 -15.18
N LEU A 209 -3.79 -6.03 -14.74
CA LEU A 209 -4.94 -6.37 -15.58
C LEU A 209 -5.63 -5.10 -16.12
N ALA A 210 -5.86 -4.11 -15.26
CA ALA A 210 -6.41 -2.82 -15.65
C ALA A 210 -5.52 -2.14 -16.71
N SER A 211 -4.21 -2.15 -16.52
CA SER A 211 -3.26 -1.59 -17.48
C SER A 211 -3.31 -2.32 -18.82
N ASN A 212 -3.15 -3.65 -18.83
CA ASN A 212 -2.91 -4.40 -20.07
C ASN A 212 -4.17 -4.83 -20.81
N SER A 213 -5.23 -5.18 -20.09
CA SER A 213 -6.44 -5.75 -20.68
C SER A 213 -7.53 -4.71 -20.91
N VAL A 214 -7.57 -3.63 -20.12
CA VAL A 214 -8.60 -2.60 -20.22
C VAL A 214 -8.05 -1.33 -20.87
N LEU A 215 -7.01 -0.74 -20.30
CA LEU A 215 -6.56 0.59 -20.68
C LEU A 215 -5.69 0.57 -21.95
N ARG A 216 -4.80 -0.40 -22.10
CA ARG A 216 -3.95 -0.51 -23.31
C ARG A 216 -4.74 -0.55 -24.62
N PRO A 217 -5.81 -1.35 -24.77
CA PRO A 217 -6.63 -1.30 -25.99
C PRO A 217 -7.28 0.07 -26.20
N LEU A 218 -7.78 0.70 -25.14
CA LEU A 218 -8.45 2.01 -25.21
C LEU A 218 -7.50 3.15 -25.58
N PHE A 219 -6.28 3.12 -25.07
CA PHE A 219 -5.24 4.13 -25.35
C PHE A 219 -4.36 3.77 -26.56
N GLY A 220 -4.40 2.51 -27.03
CA GLY A 220 -3.55 1.98 -28.11
C GLY A 220 -4.26 1.87 -29.46
N ALA A 221 -5.60 1.83 -29.51
CA ALA A 221 -6.37 1.72 -30.75
C ALA A 221 -6.21 2.91 -31.73
N GLY A 222 -5.58 4.01 -31.32
CA GLY A 222 -5.29 5.17 -32.17
C GLY A 222 -3.85 5.26 -32.70
N THR A 223 -2.96 4.31 -32.38
CA THR A 223 -1.53 4.42 -32.70
C THR A 223 -0.98 3.14 -33.32
N SER A 224 -1.25 2.94 -34.61
CA SER A 224 -0.22 2.38 -35.51
C SER A 224 0.86 3.45 -35.70
N MET A 225 1.63 3.72 -34.66
CA MET A 225 2.89 4.42 -34.79
C MET A 225 3.85 3.67 -33.88
N THR A 226 4.89 3.15 -34.53
CA THR A 226 6.16 2.71 -33.95
C THR A 226 6.41 3.35 -32.59
N ALA A 227 6.89 2.55 -31.63
CA ALA A 227 7.44 3.04 -30.36
C ALA A 227 8.43 4.17 -30.66
N ARG A 228 7.93 5.41 -30.66
CA ARG A 228 8.72 6.59 -30.94
C ARG A 228 9.31 6.96 -29.58
N PRO A 229 10.63 6.81 -29.38
CA PRO A 229 11.24 7.21 -28.12
C PRO A 229 10.89 8.68 -27.85
N LEU A 230 10.67 9.06 -26.57
CA LEU A 230 10.28 10.43 -26.18
C LEU A 230 11.21 11.51 -26.76
N LEU A 231 12.45 11.14 -27.14
CA LEU A 231 13.40 11.95 -27.89
C LEU A 231 12.86 12.55 -29.20
N SER A 232 11.77 12.00 -29.73
CA SER A 232 11.12 12.45 -30.98
C SER A 232 9.84 13.27 -30.75
N LEU A 233 9.41 13.43 -29.50
CA LEU A 233 8.29 14.29 -29.11
C LEU A 233 8.83 15.69 -28.78
N PRO A 234 8.05 16.76 -29.04
CA PRO A 234 8.43 18.10 -28.60
C PRO A 234 8.68 18.10 -27.08
N PRO A 235 9.67 18.87 -26.58
CA PRO A 235 10.10 18.84 -25.17
C PRO A 235 8.94 18.98 -24.16
N ALA A 236 7.94 19.79 -24.50
CA ALA A 236 6.74 19.99 -23.67
C ALA A 236 5.89 18.71 -23.52
N ALA A 237 5.72 17.92 -24.58
CA ALA A 237 4.93 16.68 -24.56
C ALA A 237 5.63 15.57 -23.77
N SER A 238 6.97 15.51 -23.85
CA SER A 238 7.80 14.59 -23.05
C SER A 238 7.76 14.94 -21.55
N TYR A 239 7.84 16.23 -21.23
CA TYR A 239 7.74 16.71 -19.84
C TYR A 239 6.37 16.37 -19.23
N HIS A 240 5.26 16.73 -19.91
CA HIS A 240 3.91 16.47 -19.41
C HIS A 240 3.58 14.99 -19.20
N ALA A 241 4.09 14.10 -20.06
CA ALA A 241 3.90 12.66 -19.91
C ALA A 241 4.54 12.15 -18.61
N THR A 242 5.77 12.57 -18.31
CA THR A 242 6.49 12.15 -17.10
C THR A 242 5.98 12.81 -15.82
N THR A 243 5.43 14.03 -15.88
CA THR A 243 4.88 14.70 -14.69
C THR A 243 3.58 14.10 -14.19
N THR A 244 2.79 13.45 -15.06
CA THR A 244 1.43 13.01 -14.70
C THR A 244 1.43 11.93 -13.59
N PRO A 245 2.23 10.86 -13.65
CA PRO A 245 2.30 9.88 -12.57
C PRO A 245 2.85 10.43 -11.26
N HIS A 246 3.83 11.35 -11.32
CA HIS A 246 4.35 12.03 -10.14
C HIS A 246 3.30 12.90 -9.47
N LEU A 247 2.55 13.68 -10.26
CA LEU A 247 1.46 14.49 -9.75
C LEU A 247 0.36 13.60 -9.15
N PHE A 248 0.01 12.49 -9.79
CA PHE A 248 -0.95 11.53 -9.23
C PHE A 248 -0.48 10.98 -7.88
N ALA A 249 0.78 10.51 -7.79
CA ALA A 249 1.35 10.01 -6.55
C ALA A 249 1.35 11.08 -5.46
N LEU A 250 1.78 12.31 -5.80
CA LEU A 250 1.80 13.44 -4.90
C LEU A 250 0.39 13.79 -4.40
N LEU A 251 -0.59 13.86 -5.29
CA LEU A 251 -1.98 14.16 -4.93
C LEU A 251 -2.55 13.05 -4.05
N LEU A 252 -2.32 11.79 -4.37
CA LEU A 252 -2.82 10.65 -3.59
C LEU A 252 -2.26 10.69 -2.16
N ALA A 253 -0.96 10.89 -1.99
CA ALA A 253 -0.32 11.02 -0.68
C ALA A 253 -0.78 12.29 0.06
N THR A 254 -0.82 13.43 -0.63
CA THR A 254 -1.12 14.73 0.00
C THR A 254 -2.57 14.80 0.43
N ILE A 255 -3.52 14.34 -0.39
CA ILE A 255 -4.95 14.38 -0.06
C ILE A 255 -5.23 13.52 1.17
N THR A 256 -4.74 12.29 1.23
CA THR A 256 -4.98 11.43 2.40
C THR A 256 -4.25 11.94 3.63
N HIS A 257 -3.00 12.41 3.49
CA HIS A 257 -2.23 12.95 4.60
C HIS A 257 -2.88 14.21 5.17
N THR A 258 -3.20 15.18 4.32
CA THR A 258 -3.83 16.43 4.76
C THR A 258 -5.20 16.19 5.34
N ALA A 259 -6.03 15.31 4.76
CA ALA A 259 -7.34 14.99 5.30
C ALA A 259 -7.25 14.33 6.70
N THR A 260 -6.38 13.33 6.85
CA THR A 260 -6.21 12.58 8.10
C THR A 260 -5.58 13.45 9.19
N LEU A 261 -4.54 14.21 8.85
CA LEU A 261 -3.88 15.13 9.77
C LEU A 261 -4.81 16.28 10.18
N SER A 262 -5.57 16.86 9.25
CA SER A 262 -6.50 17.95 9.57
C SER A 262 -7.59 17.48 10.53
N LEU A 263 -8.18 16.30 10.31
CA LEU A 263 -9.18 15.75 11.21
C LEU A 263 -8.59 15.47 12.59
N SER A 264 -7.40 14.88 12.65
CA SER A 264 -6.74 14.58 13.91
C SER A 264 -6.32 15.84 14.69
N LEU A 265 -5.80 16.86 14.01
CA LEU A 265 -5.49 18.15 14.61
C LEU A 265 -6.75 18.90 15.06
N SER A 266 -7.87 18.77 14.34
CA SER A 266 -9.13 19.38 14.77
C SER A 266 -9.63 18.77 16.07
N ALA A 267 -9.45 17.46 16.29
CA ALA A 267 -9.78 16.79 17.55
C ALA A 267 -8.89 17.27 18.71
N LEU A 268 -7.63 17.60 18.44
CA LEU A 268 -6.69 18.16 19.43
C LEU A 268 -6.99 19.63 19.77
N LEU A 269 -7.18 20.48 18.75
CA LEU A 269 -7.32 21.93 18.91
C LEU A 269 -8.74 22.35 19.32
N PHE A 270 -9.74 21.60 18.86
CA PHE A 270 -11.16 21.89 19.07
C PHE A 270 -11.91 20.65 19.56
N PRO A 271 -11.54 20.06 20.71
CA PRO A 271 -12.14 18.82 21.22
C PRO A 271 -13.65 18.95 21.48
N ALA A 272 -14.14 20.17 21.73
CA ALA A 272 -15.57 20.46 21.91
C ALA A 272 -16.43 20.22 20.65
N LEU A 273 -15.82 20.10 19.46
CA LEU A 273 -16.54 19.75 18.22
C LEU A 273 -16.86 18.25 18.14
N PHE A 274 -16.27 17.43 19.01
CA PHE A 274 -16.36 15.98 18.98
C PHE A 274 -16.97 15.44 20.27
N HIS A 275 -17.57 14.26 20.18
CA HIS A 275 -17.88 13.49 21.39
C HIS A 275 -16.57 13.18 22.14
N PRO A 276 -16.54 13.21 23.49
CA PRO A 276 -15.29 13.04 24.26
C PRO A 276 -14.48 11.79 23.86
N GLU A 277 -15.16 10.66 23.67
CA GLU A 277 -14.52 9.40 23.24
C GLU A 277 -13.91 9.50 21.83
N MET A 278 -14.59 10.18 20.91
CA MET A 278 -14.08 10.41 19.56
C MET A 278 -12.89 11.36 19.57
N ALA A 279 -12.91 12.41 20.40
CA ALA A 279 -11.79 13.35 20.52
C ALA A 279 -10.51 12.62 20.97
N VAL A 280 -10.62 11.73 21.97
CA VAL A 280 -9.51 10.90 22.44
C VAL A 280 -9.04 9.93 21.36
N SER A 281 -9.96 9.26 20.66
CA SER A 281 -9.59 8.33 19.60
C SER A 281 -8.97 9.00 18.37
N LEU A 282 -9.39 10.22 18.02
CA LEU A 282 -8.88 10.96 16.87
C LEU A 282 -7.62 11.77 17.19
N HIS A 283 -7.18 11.78 18.45
CA HIS A 283 -5.98 12.49 18.87
C HIS A 283 -4.74 12.04 18.05
N PRO A 284 -3.84 12.94 17.62
CA PRO A 284 -2.70 12.58 16.75
C PRO A 284 -1.82 11.47 17.30
N ALA A 285 -1.58 11.46 18.61
CA ALA A 285 -0.84 10.40 19.28
C ALA A 285 -1.54 9.03 19.21
N ALA A 286 -2.88 8.98 19.21
CA ALA A 286 -3.62 7.73 19.11
C ALA A 286 -3.62 7.19 17.67
N VAL A 287 -3.61 8.08 16.68
CA VAL A 287 -3.72 7.75 15.25
C VAL A 287 -2.36 7.40 14.64
N PHE A 288 -1.32 8.20 14.90
CA PHE A 288 -0.06 8.14 14.16
C PHE A 288 1.13 7.59 14.93
N LEU A 289 1.10 7.58 16.27
CA LEU A 289 2.21 7.03 17.03
C LEU A 289 2.04 5.51 17.17
N PRO A 290 3.06 4.71 16.78
CA PRO A 290 2.99 3.27 16.94
C PRO A 290 2.99 2.91 18.43
N LYS A 291 1.99 2.14 18.83
CA LYS A 291 1.92 1.60 20.20
C LYS A 291 2.73 0.32 20.25
N LEU A 292 3.79 0.32 21.05
CA LEU A 292 4.71 -0.80 21.19
C LEU A 292 4.09 -1.91 22.04
N SER A 293 4.22 -3.15 21.57
CA SER A 293 3.73 -4.34 22.29
C SER A 293 4.91 -5.10 22.90
N LEU A 294 5.18 -4.76 24.16
CA LEU A 294 6.22 -5.38 24.96
C LEU A 294 5.79 -6.78 25.43
N ALA A 295 6.75 -7.68 25.61
CA ALA A 295 6.50 -9.03 26.09
C ALA A 295 5.77 -9.00 27.46
N GLY A 296 4.68 -9.76 27.58
CA GLY A 296 3.87 -9.83 28.79
C GLY A 296 2.79 -8.74 28.94
N ALA A 297 2.55 -7.94 27.91
CA ALA A 297 1.42 -7.00 27.89
C ALA A 297 0.07 -7.73 27.95
N THR A 298 -0.91 -7.12 28.60
CA THR A 298 -2.30 -7.61 28.71
C THR A 298 -2.95 -7.80 27.33
N GLU A 299 -3.86 -8.78 27.23
CA GLU A 299 -4.63 -9.05 26.02
C GLU A 299 -5.22 -7.77 25.40
N VAL A 300 -4.86 -7.50 24.15
CA VAL A 300 -5.34 -6.33 23.40
C VAL A 300 -6.66 -6.68 22.70
N GLU A 301 -7.63 -5.76 22.73
CA GLU A 301 -8.86 -5.87 21.94
C GLU A 301 -8.54 -5.97 20.44
N LEU A 302 -9.31 -6.77 19.69
CA LEU A 302 -9.05 -7.05 18.27
C LEU A 302 -8.90 -5.78 17.40
N ALA A 303 -9.72 -4.76 17.64
CA ALA A 303 -9.67 -3.51 16.88
C ALA A 303 -8.43 -2.65 17.18
N GLU A 304 -8.05 -2.60 18.46
CA GLU A 304 -6.82 -1.94 18.90
C GLU A 304 -5.61 -2.68 18.35
N GLY A 305 -5.58 -4.01 18.43
CA GLY A 305 -4.53 -4.83 17.84
C GLY A 305 -4.41 -4.64 16.32
N ALA A 306 -5.54 -4.55 15.60
CA ALA A 306 -5.54 -4.30 14.16
C ALA A 306 -4.93 -2.93 13.82
N THR A 307 -5.19 -1.92 14.66
CA THR A 307 -4.61 -0.59 14.52
C THR A 307 -3.11 -0.61 14.76
N ARG A 308 -2.64 -1.30 15.82
CA ARG A 308 -1.21 -1.48 16.11
C ARG A 308 -0.48 -2.22 15.00
N PHE A 309 -1.08 -3.30 14.51
CA PHE A 309 -0.57 -4.07 13.38
C PHE A 309 -0.30 -3.17 12.16
N LEU A 310 -1.20 -2.22 11.87
CA LEU A 310 -1.03 -1.31 10.75
C LEU A 310 0.02 -0.23 11.02
N GLN A 311 0.03 0.36 12.22
CA GLN A 311 1.01 1.38 12.62
C GLN A 311 2.46 0.87 12.61
N ILE A 312 2.67 -0.40 12.93
CA ILE A 312 3.98 -1.05 12.94
C ILE A 312 4.42 -1.44 11.51
N ARG A 313 3.48 -1.44 10.55
CA ARG A 313 3.75 -1.77 9.16
C ARG A 313 4.24 -0.61 8.30
N GLU A 314 3.97 0.64 8.68
CA GLU A 314 4.55 1.86 8.04
C GLU A 314 6.05 1.98 8.32
#